data_AF-A0A656K108-F1
#
_entry.id   AF-A0A656K108-F1
#
_cell.length_a   1.000
_cell.length_b   1.000
_cell.length_c   1.000
_cell.angle_alpha   90.00
_cell.angle_beta   90.00
_cell.angle_gamma   90.00
#
_symmetry.space_group_name_H-M   'P 1'
#
loop_
_entity.id
_entity.type
_entity.pdbx_description
1 polymer ?
#
loop_
_entity_poly.entity_id
_entity_poly.type
_entity_poly.pdbx_seq_one_letter_code
_entity_poly.pdbx_strand_id
1 'polypeptide(L)'
;RLDEIIGGHNDFVIKPAQGAGGDGILVIADRFEERFRTVSGRIISHAEIEHQVSSILTGLYSLGGHRDRALIEYRVVPDPIFKSISYEGVPDIRIIVLMGYPVMAMLRLPTRQSGGKANLHQGAIGVGVDLATGVTLQGTWLNNIISKHPDTTHSVDGVQLPNWDGFMKLAAECYELCGLGYIGVDMVLDKDKGPLILELNARPGLNIQIANDSGLTHRTQAVEARLEQLTREGRQESAQERVDFVQQLFGHVPSA
;
A
#
# COMPACT_ATOMS: atom_id res chain seq x y z
N ARG A 1 -8.38 11.36 -28.30
CA ARG A 1 -8.90 11.24 -26.91
C ARG A 1 -7.78 11.13 -25.89
N LEU A 2 -6.68 10.39 -26.14
CA LEU A 2 -5.59 10.29 -25.16
C LEU A 2 -4.99 11.67 -24.83
N ASP A 3 -4.69 12.49 -25.86
CA ASP A 3 -4.21 13.87 -25.67
C ASP A 3 -5.16 14.74 -24.83
N GLU A 4 -6.46 14.57 -24.99
CA GLU A 4 -7.47 15.32 -24.22
C GLU A 4 -7.49 14.86 -22.75
N ILE A 5 -7.30 13.56 -22.49
CA ILE A 5 -7.26 13.00 -21.13
C ILE A 5 -5.96 13.40 -20.41
N ILE A 6 -4.81 13.33 -21.09
CA ILE A 6 -3.52 13.77 -20.55
C ILE A 6 -3.52 15.30 -20.39
N GLY A 7 -4.06 16.02 -21.38
CA GLY A 7 -4.17 17.47 -21.37
C GLY A 7 -2.85 18.16 -21.05
N GLY A 8 -2.90 19.06 -20.05
CA GLY A 8 -1.75 19.80 -19.55
C GLY A 8 -0.97 19.13 -18.42
N HIS A 9 -1.25 17.86 -18.10
CA HIS A 9 -0.55 17.15 -17.03
C HIS A 9 0.87 16.76 -17.48
N ASN A 10 1.85 17.14 -16.65
CA ASN A 10 3.26 16.80 -16.90
C ASN A 10 3.64 15.43 -16.33
N ASP A 11 2.87 14.94 -15.35
CA ASP A 11 3.10 13.67 -14.69
C ASP A 11 1.78 12.94 -14.38
N PHE A 12 1.83 11.61 -14.49
CA PHE A 12 0.66 10.74 -14.31
C PHE A 12 1.11 9.27 -14.30
N VAL A 13 0.22 8.40 -13.85
CA VAL A 13 0.40 6.94 -13.91
C VAL A 13 -0.63 6.37 -14.88
N ILE A 14 -0.20 5.47 -15.76
CA ILE A 14 -1.08 4.63 -16.57
C ILE A 14 -1.00 3.21 -16.02
N LYS A 15 -2.12 2.61 -15.67
CA LYS A 15 -2.18 1.23 -15.16
C LYS A 15 -3.39 0.45 -15.70
N PRO A 16 -3.27 -0.88 -15.86
CA PRO A 16 -4.43 -1.75 -16.11
C PRO A 16 -5.39 -1.76 -14.90
N ALA A 17 -6.70 -1.86 -15.17
CA ALA A 17 -7.69 -1.99 -14.10
C ALA A 17 -7.76 -3.42 -13.54
N GLN A 18 -7.32 -4.43 -14.29
CA GLN A 18 -7.30 -5.85 -13.89
C GLN A 18 -5.88 -6.43 -13.85
N GLY A 19 -4.87 -5.58 -13.61
CA GLY A 19 -3.46 -5.99 -13.57
C GLY A 19 -3.08 -6.81 -12.33
N ALA A 20 -1.92 -7.46 -12.41
CA ALA A 20 -1.31 -8.17 -11.29
C ALA A 20 0.20 -7.89 -11.22
N GLY A 21 0.77 -7.91 -10.01
CA GLY A 21 2.22 -7.85 -9.81
C GLY A 21 2.91 -6.54 -10.26
N GLY A 22 2.13 -5.50 -10.52
CA GLY A 22 2.62 -4.22 -11.03
C GLY A 22 3.01 -4.22 -12.51
N ASP A 23 2.56 -5.20 -13.28
CA ASP A 23 2.84 -5.27 -14.71
C ASP A 23 1.90 -4.37 -15.53
N GLY A 24 2.41 -3.84 -16.64
CA GLY A 24 1.68 -2.89 -17.48
C GLY A 24 1.58 -1.47 -16.91
N ILE A 25 2.17 -1.20 -15.74
CA ILE A 25 2.21 0.14 -15.15
C ILE A 25 3.29 0.98 -15.84
N LEU A 26 2.88 2.15 -16.34
CA LEU A 26 3.76 3.18 -16.88
C LEU A 26 3.66 4.44 -16.05
N VAL A 27 4.76 4.86 -15.43
CA VAL A 27 4.81 6.06 -14.59
C VAL A 27 5.56 7.17 -15.32
N ILE A 28 4.86 8.26 -15.63
CA ILE A 28 5.39 9.47 -16.24
C ILE A 28 5.70 10.47 -15.14
N ALA A 29 6.96 10.89 -15.06
CA ALA A 29 7.46 11.79 -14.02
C ALA A 29 7.55 13.24 -14.50
N ASP A 30 7.67 13.47 -15.81
CA ASP A 30 7.83 14.80 -16.38
C ASP A 30 7.50 14.80 -17.89
N ARG A 31 7.31 16.00 -18.45
CA ARG A 31 7.14 16.24 -19.88
C ARG A 31 8.31 17.10 -20.38
N PHE A 32 8.93 16.66 -21.47
CA PHE A 32 10.02 17.38 -22.13
C PHE A 32 9.66 17.59 -23.59
N GLU A 33 9.30 18.83 -23.94
CA GLU A 33 8.73 19.20 -25.24
C GLU A 33 7.51 18.31 -25.57
N GLU A 34 7.53 17.63 -26.73
CA GLU A 34 6.48 16.70 -27.17
C GLU A 34 6.71 15.25 -26.71
N ARG A 35 7.60 15.03 -25.75
CA ARG A 35 7.95 13.71 -25.21
C ARG A 35 7.72 13.66 -23.71
N PHE A 36 7.65 12.44 -23.19
CA PHE A 36 7.44 12.18 -21.78
C PHE A 36 8.65 11.48 -21.18
N ARG A 37 8.97 11.78 -19.92
CA ARG A 37 10.06 11.16 -19.17
C ARG A 37 9.46 10.23 -18.11
N THR A 38 9.91 8.97 -18.09
CA THR A 38 9.53 8.01 -17.04
C THR A 38 10.30 8.28 -15.75
N VAL A 39 9.87 7.66 -14.65
CA VAL A 39 10.61 7.68 -13.36
C VAL A 39 12.04 7.13 -13.44
N SER A 40 12.32 6.25 -14.41
CA SER A 40 13.67 5.74 -14.69
C SER A 40 14.51 6.67 -15.55
N GLY A 41 13.99 7.83 -15.96
CA GLY A 41 14.66 8.79 -16.84
C GLY A 41 14.53 8.47 -18.33
N ARG A 42 13.86 7.38 -18.71
CA ARG A 42 13.64 7.02 -20.13
C ARG A 42 12.72 8.05 -20.78
N ILE A 43 13.12 8.55 -21.94
CA ILE A 43 12.27 9.41 -22.76
C ILE A 43 11.43 8.53 -23.69
N ILE A 44 10.12 8.75 -23.70
CA ILE A 44 9.15 8.04 -24.53
C ILE A 44 8.32 9.02 -25.35
N SER A 45 7.93 8.58 -26.54
CA SER A 45 7.06 9.32 -27.45
C SER A 45 5.57 9.10 -27.11
N HIS A 46 4.72 9.98 -27.61
CA HIS A 46 3.26 9.80 -27.53
C HIS A 46 2.80 8.45 -28.12
N ALA A 47 3.37 8.04 -29.27
CA ALA A 47 3.06 6.76 -29.90
C ALA A 47 3.37 5.55 -29.02
N GLU A 48 4.43 5.60 -28.21
CA GLU A 48 4.75 4.55 -27.24
C GLU A 48 3.72 4.50 -26.09
N ILE A 49 3.19 5.65 -25.67
CA ILE A 49 2.10 5.70 -24.68
C ILE A 49 0.82 5.11 -25.28
N GLU A 50 0.49 5.47 -26.52
CA GLU A 50 -0.67 4.88 -27.23
C GLU A 50 -0.54 3.36 -27.35
N HIS A 51 0.65 2.86 -27.68
CA HIS A 51 0.93 1.43 -27.73
C HIS A 51 0.73 0.76 -26.35
N GLN A 52 1.21 1.40 -25.28
CA GLN A 52 1.03 0.91 -23.91
C GLN A 52 -0.46 0.84 -23.52
N VAL A 53 -1.21 1.91 -23.80
CA VAL A 53 -2.65 1.96 -23.55
C VAL A 53 -3.37 0.90 -24.37
N SER A 54 -3.02 0.74 -25.66
CA SER A 54 -3.58 -0.32 -26.50
C SER A 54 -3.29 -1.71 -25.93
N SER A 55 -2.07 -1.96 -25.46
CA SER A 55 -1.67 -3.24 -24.85
C SER A 55 -2.49 -3.56 -23.60
N ILE A 56 -2.77 -2.54 -22.77
CA ILE A 56 -3.67 -2.68 -21.62
C ILE A 56 -5.08 -3.02 -22.11
N LEU A 57 -5.65 -2.25 -23.04
CA LEU A 57 -7.02 -2.45 -23.52
C LEU A 57 -7.23 -3.81 -24.19
N THR A 58 -6.21 -4.38 -24.85
CA THR A 58 -6.27 -5.72 -25.43
C THR A 58 -6.17 -6.83 -24.39
N GLY A 59 -5.90 -6.51 -23.12
CA GLY A 59 -5.83 -7.48 -22.04
C GLY A 59 -4.44 -8.08 -21.82
N LEU A 60 -3.37 -7.51 -22.39
CA LEU A 60 -2.03 -8.09 -22.31
C LEU A 60 -1.55 -8.30 -20.86
N TYR A 61 -2.00 -7.41 -19.96
CA TYR A 61 -1.59 -7.40 -18.55
C TYR A 61 -2.67 -7.92 -17.59
N SER A 62 -3.84 -8.32 -18.12
CA SER A 62 -4.96 -8.76 -17.29
C SER A 62 -4.85 -10.24 -16.95
N LEU A 63 -5.28 -10.61 -15.74
CA LEU A 63 -5.38 -12.00 -15.28
C LEU A 63 -6.41 -12.78 -16.13
N GLY A 64 -6.00 -13.31 -17.27
CA GLY A 64 -6.84 -14.09 -18.18
C GLY A 64 -6.92 -13.57 -19.63
N GLY A 65 -6.20 -12.49 -19.98
CA GLY A 65 -6.15 -12.00 -21.36
C GLY A 65 -7.46 -11.38 -21.88
N HIS A 66 -8.39 -11.06 -20.98
CA HIS A 66 -9.65 -10.42 -21.33
C HIS A 66 -9.45 -8.91 -21.56
N ARG A 67 -10.35 -8.29 -22.34
CA ARG A 67 -10.33 -6.83 -22.54
C ARG A 67 -10.33 -6.10 -21.19
N ASP A 68 -9.42 -5.15 -21.05
CA ASP A 68 -9.24 -4.37 -19.83
C ASP A 68 -9.66 -2.90 -20.03
N ARG A 69 -9.47 -2.10 -18.99
CA ARG A 69 -9.52 -0.64 -19.00
C ARG A 69 -8.15 -0.10 -18.61
N ALA A 70 -7.71 0.94 -19.32
CA ALA A 70 -6.55 1.73 -18.90
C ALA A 70 -7.02 2.85 -17.97
N LEU A 71 -6.43 2.90 -16.77
CA LEU A 71 -6.61 3.97 -15.81
C LEU A 71 -5.47 4.96 -15.98
N ILE A 72 -5.80 6.25 -16.04
CA ILE A 72 -4.82 7.35 -16.02
C ILE A 72 -5.08 8.15 -14.76
N GLU A 73 -4.12 8.15 -13.85
CA GLU A 73 -4.29 8.62 -12.47
C GLU A 73 -3.19 9.60 -12.06
N TYR A 74 -3.46 10.32 -10.96
CA TYR A 74 -2.46 11.13 -10.28
C TYR A 74 -1.24 10.28 -9.89
N ARG A 75 -0.04 10.80 -10.14
CA ARG A 75 1.20 10.18 -9.69
C ARG A 75 1.51 10.58 -8.26
N VAL A 76 1.50 9.60 -7.37
CA VAL A 76 1.90 9.78 -5.97
C VAL A 76 3.35 10.26 -5.89
N VAL A 77 3.59 11.29 -5.07
CA VAL A 77 4.93 11.76 -4.74
C VAL A 77 5.22 11.36 -3.29
N PRO A 78 6.07 10.34 -3.05
CA PRO A 78 6.33 9.83 -1.71
C PRO A 78 6.84 10.92 -0.77
N ASP A 79 6.40 10.85 0.49
CA ASP A 79 6.95 11.68 1.54
C ASP A 79 8.48 11.51 1.69
N PRO A 80 9.24 12.61 1.89
CA PRO A 80 10.69 12.55 2.05
C PRO A 80 11.20 11.61 3.15
N ILE A 81 10.39 11.28 4.17
CA ILE A 81 10.78 10.35 5.25
C ILE A 81 11.25 9.00 4.72
N PHE A 82 10.70 8.57 3.57
CA PHE A 82 11.03 7.28 2.97
C PHE A 82 12.32 7.28 2.15
N LYS A 83 12.91 8.44 1.85
CA LYS A 83 14.12 8.52 1.00
C LYS A 83 15.31 7.77 1.58
N SER A 84 15.41 7.66 2.90
CA SER A 84 16.49 6.94 3.59
C SER A 84 16.26 5.43 3.60
N ILE A 85 15.01 4.97 3.51
CA ILE A 85 14.62 3.57 3.75
C ILE A 85 13.95 2.89 2.54
N SER A 86 14.00 3.48 1.35
CA SER A 86 13.43 2.88 0.13
C SER A 86 14.38 3.02 -1.05
N TYR A 87 14.50 1.96 -1.86
CA TYR A 87 15.20 2.01 -3.14
C TYR A 87 14.20 2.24 -4.28
N GLU A 88 14.16 3.47 -4.81
CA GLU A 88 13.27 3.86 -5.91
C GLU A 88 11.78 3.50 -5.64
N GLY A 89 10.87 3.91 -6.51
CA GLY A 89 9.44 3.60 -6.34
C GLY A 89 8.77 4.25 -5.12
N VAL A 90 7.58 3.73 -4.78
CA VAL A 90 6.72 4.24 -3.71
C VAL A 90 6.56 3.14 -2.65
N PRO A 91 7.05 3.34 -1.42
CA PRO A 91 6.69 2.47 -0.30
C PRO A 91 5.20 2.54 -0.05
N ASP A 92 4.63 1.40 0.31
CA ASP A 92 3.23 1.33 0.69
C ASP A 92 3.09 0.72 2.09
N ILE A 93 1.99 1.07 2.74
CA ILE A 93 1.56 0.57 4.02
C ILE A 93 0.35 -0.31 3.75
N ARG A 94 0.47 -1.60 4.08
CA ARG A 94 -0.65 -2.53 4.06
C ARG A 94 -1.24 -2.64 5.44
N ILE A 95 -2.55 -2.44 5.55
CA ILE A 95 -3.32 -2.66 6.77
C ILE A 95 -4.37 -3.74 6.51
N ILE A 96 -4.34 -4.82 7.30
CA ILE A 96 -5.40 -5.83 7.31
C ILE A 96 -6.53 -5.31 8.17
N VAL A 97 -7.74 -5.32 7.62
CA VAL A 97 -8.96 -4.88 8.31
C VAL A 97 -9.92 -6.06 8.39
N LEU A 98 -10.39 -6.36 9.60
CA LEU A 98 -11.38 -7.37 9.90
C LEU A 98 -12.64 -6.68 10.42
N MET A 99 -13.75 -6.75 9.68
CA MET A 99 -15.04 -6.17 10.06
C MET A 99 -14.96 -4.69 10.46
N GLY A 100 -14.07 -3.94 9.80
CA GLY A 100 -13.80 -2.52 10.09
C GLY A 100 -12.73 -2.25 11.17
N TYR A 101 -12.16 -3.28 11.78
CA TYR A 101 -11.07 -3.15 12.75
C TYR A 101 -9.72 -3.38 12.06
N PRO A 102 -8.81 -2.38 12.04
CA PRO A 102 -7.45 -2.58 11.58
C PRO A 102 -6.70 -3.55 12.50
N VAL A 103 -6.44 -4.78 12.08
CA VAL A 103 -5.87 -5.82 12.97
C VAL A 103 -4.37 -6.03 12.77
N MET A 104 -3.76 -5.57 11.69
CA MET A 104 -2.31 -5.71 11.51
C MET A 104 -1.82 -4.78 10.41
N ALA A 105 -0.63 -4.23 10.57
CA ALA A 105 -0.04 -3.35 9.57
C ALA A 105 1.40 -3.76 9.22
N MET A 106 1.81 -3.48 7.98
CA MET A 106 3.20 -3.54 7.57
C MET A 106 3.53 -2.43 6.58
N LEU A 107 4.76 -1.94 6.66
CA LEU A 107 5.38 -1.12 5.63
C LEU A 107 6.11 -2.05 4.65
N ARG A 108 5.87 -1.86 3.35
CA ARG A 108 6.59 -2.56 2.28
C ARG A 108 7.59 -1.61 1.64
N LEU A 109 8.87 -1.99 1.70
CA LEU A 109 9.96 -1.19 1.17
C LEU A 109 10.49 -1.79 -0.14
N PRO A 110 10.40 -1.04 -1.26
CA PRO A 110 11.06 -1.37 -2.51
C PRO A 110 12.56 -1.58 -2.37
N THR A 111 13.08 -2.62 -3.03
CA THR A 111 14.50 -2.92 -3.15
C THR A 111 14.95 -2.90 -4.61
N ARG A 112 16.26 -2.91 -4.85
CA ARG A 112 16.80 -3.11 -6.19
C ARG A 112 16.37 -4.46 -6.79
N GLN A 113 16.32 -5.50 -5.97
CA GLN A 113 15.88 -6.83 -6.41
C GLN A 113 14.41 -6.83 -6.89
N SER A 114 13.55 -6.05 -6.24
CA SER A 114 12.15 -5.87 -6.64
C SER A 114 11.96 -4.95 -7.86
N GLY A 115 13.03 -4.33 -8.37
CA GLY A 115 12.95 -3.34 -9.43
C GLY A 115 12.19 -2.08 -9.01
N GLY A 116 12.27 -1.67 -7.74
CA GLY A 116 11.55 -0.52 -7.20
C GLY A 116 10.07 -0.77 -6.93
N LYS A 117 9.62 -2.04 -6.83
CA LYS A 117 8.22 -2.41 -6.55
C LYS A 117 8.05 -2.85 -5.08
N ALA A 118 7.00 -2.42 -4.42
CA ALA A 118 6.64 -2.84 -3.06
C ALA A 118 5.97 -4.23 -3.02
N ASN A 119 6.57 -5.23 -3.69
CA ASN A 119 6.07 -6.60 -3.78
C ASN A 119 7.03 -7.58 -3.08
N LEU A 120 6.59 -8.16 -1.97
CA LEU A 120 7.40 -9.09 -1.17
C LEU A 120 7.86 -10.32 -1.97
N HIS A 121 7.04 -10.82 -2.90
CA HIS A 121 7.39 -11.96 -3.74
C HIS A 121 8.46 -11.63 -4.79
N GLN A 122 8.63 -10.35 -5.13
CA GLN A 122 9.66 -9.87 -6.04
C GLN A 122 10.93 -9.43 -5.30
N GLY A 123 10.98 -9.59 -3.97
CA GLY A 123 12.16 -9.26 -3.16
C GLY A 123 12.08 -7.90 -2.46
N ALA A 124 10.89 -7.31 -2.32
CA ALA A 124 10.69 -6.19 -1.41
C ALA A 124 10.79 -6.65 0.05
N ILE A 125 11.01 -5.70 0.97
CA ILE A 125 11.07 -5.94 2.41
C ILE A 125 9.69 -5.71 3.01
N GLY A 126 9.29 -6.56 3.96
CA GLY A 126 8.10 -6.32 4.80
C GLY A 126 8.53 -5.97 6.21
N VAL A 127 8.11 -4.83 6.71
CA VAL A 127 8.43 -4.33 8.06
C VAL A 127 7.15 -4.23 8.84
N GLY A 128 7.05 -4.90 9.99
CA GLY A 128 5.88 -4.78 10.87
C GLY A 128 5.67 -3.34 11.31
N VAL A 129 4.43 -2.95 11.62
CA VAL A 129 4.12 -1.62 12.12
C VAL A 129 3.26 -1.76 13.36
N ASP A 130 3.67 -1.09 14.42
CA ASP A 130 2.91 -1.04 15.65
C ASP A 130 1.59 -0.28 15.45
N LEU A 131 0.46 -0.92 15.77
CA LEU A 131 -0.87 -0.36 15.50
C LEU A 131 -1.18 0.86 16.36
N ALA A 132 -0.65 0.94 17.58
CA ALA A 132 -0.92 2.06 18.49
C ALA A 132 -0.08 3.29 18.15
N THR A 133 1.18 3.08 17.77
CA THR A 133 2.16 4.18 17.65
C THR A 133 2.52 4.51 16.22
N GLY A 134 2.37 3.58 15.27
CA GLY A 134 2.86 3.75 13.90
C GLY A 134 4.38 3.64 13.78
N VAL A 135 5.06 3.15 14.83
CA VAL A 135 6.50 2.90 14.79
C VAL A 135 6.76 1.58 14.08
N THR A 136 7.73 1.57 13.17
CA THR A 136 8.14 0.34 12.49
C THR A 136 8.84 -0.63 13.45
N LEU A 137 8.54 -1.91 13.28
CA LEU A 137 9.13 -3.02 14.01
C LEU A 137 10.27 -3.63 13.20
N GLN A 138 10.66 -4.88 13.49
CA GLN A 138 11.66 -5.57 12.71
C GLN A 138 11.21 -5.80 11.25
N GLY A 139 12.19 -5.83 10.36
CA GLY A 139 11.98 -6.10 8.94
C GLY A 139 12.16 -7.57 8.60
N THR A 140 11.57 -7.99 7.49
CA THR A 140 11.74 -9.32 6.92
C THR A 140 12.04 -9.21 5.43
N TRP A 141 13.05 -9.94 4.98
CA TRP A 141 13.47 -9.99 3.60
C TRP A 141 13.77 -11.44 3.21
N LEU A 142 13.06 -11.95 2.21
CA LEU A 142 13.14 -13.35 1.78
C LEU A 142 12.99 -14.34 2.97
N ASN A 143 12.03 -14.05 3.86
CA ASN A 143 11.75 -14.78 5.10
C ASN A 143 12.87 -14.75 6.18
N ASN A 144 13.89 -13.90 6.02
CA ASN A 144 14.90 -13.68 7.04
C ASN A 144 14.63 -12.36 7.76
N ILE A 145 14.82 -12.34 9.09
CA ILE A 145 14.74 -11.12 9.88
C ILE A 145 15.91 -10.22 9.52
N ILE A 146 15.62 -8.94 9.29
CA ILE A 146 16.60 -7.90 8.99
C ILE A 146 16.31 -6.65 9.83
N SER A 147 17.36 -5.94 10.23
CA SER A 147 17.26 -4.62 10.85
C SER A 147 17.58 -3.49 9.89
N LYS A 148 18.22 -3.76 8.76
CA LYS A 148 18.68 -2.75 7.81
C LYS A 148 18.25 -3.07 6.39
N HIS A 149 17.95 -2.02 5.63
CA HIS A 149 17.66 -2.13 4.22
C HIS A 149 18.91 -2.59 3.44
N PRO A 150 18.83 -3.63 2.59
CA PRO A 150 20.00 -4.17 1.90
C PRO A 150 20.66 -3.17 0.94
N ASP A 151 19.85 -2.32 0.28
CA ASP A 151 20.37 -1.30 -0.64
C ASP A 151 20.78 0.02 0.02
N THR A 152 20.03 0.55 0.99
CA THR A 152 20.32 1.86 1.59
C THR A 152 21.15 1.78 2.87
N THR A 153 21.26 0.60 3.48
CA THR A 153 21.96 0.32 4.75
C THR A 153 21.39 1.02 6.01
N HIS A 154 20.30 1.76 5.87
CA HIS A 154 19.60 2.41 6.97
C HIS A 154 18.76 1.40 7.78
N SER A 155 18.52 1.69 9.06
CA SER A 155 17.59 0.91 9.87
C SER A 155 16.18 0.99 9.29
N VAL A 156 15.48 -0.14 9.33
CA VAL A 156 14.05 -0.20 8.95
C VAL A 156 13.13 -0.22 10.16
N ASP A 157 13.68 -0.55 11.34
CA ASP A 157 13.01 -0.55 12.63
C ASP A 157 13.13 0.81 13.35
N GLY A 158 12.15 1.14 14.20
CA GLY A 158 12.13 2.35 15.01
C GLY A 158 11.79 3.63 14.25
N VAL A 159 11.32 3.54 13.01
CA VAL A 159 10.92 4.69 12.19
C VAL A 159 9.48 5.05 12.51
N GLN A 160 9.24 6.30 12.91
CA GLN A 160 7.88 6.81 13.11
C GLN A 160 7.23 7.11 11.76
N LEU A 161 6.12 6.43 11.45
CA LEU A 161 5.29 6.79 10.30
C LEU A 161 4.45 8.02 10.66
N PRO A 162 4.49 9.10 9.87
CA PRO A 162 3.72 10.30 10.17
C PRO A 162 2.25 10.10 9.82
N ASN A 163 1.37 10.83 10.51
CA ASN A 163 -0.08 10.77 10.36
C ASN A 163 -0.66 9.35 10.51
N TRP A 164 -0.13 8.56 11.45
CA TRP A 164 -0.55 7.18 11.67
C TRP A 164 -2.04 7.03 11.99
N ASP A 165 -2.59 7.92 12.82
CA ASP A 165 -4.03 7.91 13.13
C ASP A 165 -4.88 8.13 11.86
N GLY A 166 -4.40 8.98 10.94
CA GLY A 166 -5.00 9.15 9.62
C GLY A 166 -4.98 7.87 8.80
N PHE A 167 -3.89 7.10 8.85
CA PHE A 167 -3.83 5.80 8.18
C PHE A 167 -4.85 4.81 8.77
N MET A 168 -4.86 4.69 10.09
CA MET A 168 -5.73 3.75 10.81
C MET A 168 -7.21 4.05 10.58
N LYS A 169 -7.59 5.32 10.66
CA LYS A 169 -8.96 5.77 10.41
C LYS A 169 -9.39 5.51 8.96
N LEU A 170 -8.55 5.88 7.99
CA LEU A 170 -8.87 5.69 6.58
C LEU A 170 -9.00 4.19 6.23
N ALA A 171 -8.15 3.33 6.82
CA ALA A 171 -8.27 1.89 6.66
C ALA A 171 -9.56 1.33 7.28
N ALA A 172 -9.93 1.79 8.48
CA ALA A 172 -11.19 1.40 9.10
C ALA A 172 -12.41 1.80 8.26
N GLU A 173 -12.42 3.00 7.69
CA GLU A 173 -13.50 3.51 6.81
C GLU A 173 -13.63 2.74 5.49
N CYS A 174 -12.59 2.02 5.06
CA CYS A 174 -12.66 1.19 3.85
C CYS A 174 -13.66 0.04 3.98
N TYR A 175 -13.98 -0.39 5.20
CA TYR A 175 -14.99 -1.42 5.45
C TYR A 175 -16.38 -0.96 4.99
N GLU A 176 -16.78 0.26 5.32
CA GLU A 176 -18.06 0.84 4.90
C GLU A 176 -18.15 0.98 3.38
N LEU A 177 -17.03 1.26 2.71
CA LEU A 177 -16.98 1.44 1.26
C LEU A 177 -17.17 0.13 0.48
N CYS A 178 -16.61 -0.97 0.97
CA CYS A 178 -16.61 -2.24 0.23
C CYS A 178 -17.59 -3.29 0.79
N GLY A 179 -17.98 -3.21 2.05
CA GLY A 179 -18.85 -4.18 2.73
C GLY A 179 -18.22 -5.57 2.92
N LEU A 180 -16.91 -5.71 2.72
CA LEU A 180 -16.19 -6.98 2.86
C LEU A 180 -15.63 -7.15 4.27
N GLY A 181 -15.84 -8.32 4.87
CA GLY A 181 -15.44 -8.57 6.26
C GLY A 181 -13.95 -8.77 6.51
N TYR A 182 -13.15 -9.05 5.48
CA TYR A 182 -11.70 -9.21 5.60
C TYR A 182 -11.02 -8.64 4.36
N ILE A 183 -10.25 -7.55 4.54
CA ILE A 183 -9.62 -6.83 3.43
C ILE A 183 -8.19 -6.43 3.78
N GLY A 184 -7.36 -6.28 2.75
CA GLY A 184 -6.09 -5.57 2.84
C GLY A 184 -6.23 -4.20 2.19
N VAL A 185 -5.98 -3.16 2.96
CA VAL A 185 -5.97 -1.78 2.49
C VAL A 185 -4.53 -1.40 2.22
N ASP A 186 -4.19 -1.14 0.96
CA ASP A 186 -2.86 -0.71 0.54
C ASP A 186 -2.87 0.81 0.38
N MET A 187 -2.01 1.48 1.13
CA MET A 187 -1.98 2.93 1.24
C MET A 187 -0.58 3.47 1.08
N VAL A 188 -0.48 4.75 0.75
CA VAL A 188 0.80 5.46 0.60
C VAL A 188 0.71 6.80 1.27
N LEU A 189 1.87 7.35 1.63
CA LEU A 189 1.97 8.72 2.11
C LEU A 189 2.47 9.61 0.98
N ASP A 190 1.58 10.48 0.50
CA ASP A 190 1.95 11.55 -0.42
C ASP A 190 2.42 12.77 0.37
N LYS A 191 3.49 13.42 -0.13
CA LYS A 191 4.10 14.58 0.53
C LYS A 191 3.14 15.76 0.75
N ASP A 192 2.15 15.94 -0.14
CA ASP A 192 1.23 17.09 -0.13
C ASP A 192 -0.18 16.69 0.33
N LYS A 193 -0.64 15.48 -0.05
CA LYS A 193 -2.00 15.00 0.23
C LYS A 193 -2.12 14.15 1.48
N GLY A 194 -1.01 13.69 2.06
CA GLY A 194 -1.02 12.78 3.20
C GLY A 194 -1.40 11.34 2.79
N PRO A 195 -2.05 10.56 3.68
CA PRO A 195 -2.44 9.18 3.41
C PRO A 195 -3.41 9.07 2.23
N LEU A 196 -3.07 8.23 1.25
CA LEU A 196 -3.89 7.92 0.08
C LEU A 196 -4.08 6.41 -0.03
N ILE A 197 -5.29 5.98 -0.39
CA ILE A 197 -5.58 4.58 -0.73
C ILE A 197 -5.10 4.32 -2.17
N LEU A 198 -4.29 3.28 -2.34
CA LEU A 198 -3.90 2.77 -3.67
C LEU A 198 -4.82 1.65 -4.14
N GLU A 199 -5.10 0.68 -3.27
CA GLU A 199 -5.81 -0.55 -3.63
C GLU A 199 -6.53 -1.17 -2.43
N LEU A 200 -7.66 -1.80 -2.69
CA LEU A 200 -8.38 -2.65 -1.73
C LEU A 200 -8.33 -4.10 -2.19
N ASN A 201 -7.69 -4.94 -1.38
CA ASN A 201 -7.52 -6.37 -1.65
C ASN A 201 -8.58 -7.18 -0.90
N ALA A 202 -9.47 -7.86 -1.62
CA ALA A 202 -10.50 -8.73 -1.03
C ALA A 202 -9.95 -10.05 -0.46
N ARG A 203 -8.71 -10.41 -0.81
CA ARG A 203 -8.02 -11.63 -0.34
C ARG A 203 -6.54 -11.32 -0.07
N PRO A 204 -6.25 -10.52 0.96
CA PRO A 204 -4.87 -10.15 1.25
C PRO A 204 -4.06 -11.38 1.69
N GLY A 205 -2.78 -11.40 1.33
CA GLY A 205 -1.85 -12.46 1.72
C GLY A 205 -1.48 -12.42 3.21
N LEU A 206 -1.10 -13.56 3.76
CA LEU A 206 -0.79 -13.73 5.19
C LEU A 206 0.67 -13.44 5.58
N ASN A 207 1.53 -13.08 4.63
CA ASN A 207 2.96 -12.78 4.86
C ASN A 207 3.17 -11.60 5.83
N ILE A 208 2.15 -10.77 6.02
CA ILE A 208 2.16 -9.70 7.02
C ILE A 208 2.41 -10.21 8.44
N GLN A 209 2.01 -11.45 8.75
CA GLN A 209 2.28 -12.10 10.05
C GLN A 209 3.77 -12.35 10.24
N ILE A 210 4.49 -12.69 9.17
CA ILE A 210 5.94 -12.91 9.19
C ILE A 210 6.64 -11.56 9.47
N ALA A 211 6.20 -10.48 8.81
CA ALA A 211 6.74 -9.14 9.03
C ALA A 211 6.51 -8.61 10.46
N ASN A 212 5.44 -9.04 11.12
CA ASN A 212 5.10 -8.63 12.49
C ASN A 212 5.59 -9.63 13.56
N ASP A 213 6.24 -10.73 13.17
CA ASP A 213 6.56 -11.86 14.05
C ASP A 213 5.39 -12.28 14.96
N SER A 214 4.16 -12.25 14.39
CA SER A 214 2.94 -12.36 15.16
C SER A 214 1.79 -12.90 14.33
N GLY A 215 1.10 -13.92 14.87
CA GLY A 215 -0.11 -14.46 14.26
C GLY A 215 -1.32 -13.52 14.38
N LEU A 216 -2.33 -13.73 13.53
CA LEU A 216 -3.59 -12.97 13.58
C LEU A 216 -4.58 -13.50 14.64
N THR A 217 -4.45 -14.75 15.08
CA THR A 217 -5.45 -15.45 15.92
C THR A 217 -5.92 -14.66 17.14
N HIS A 218 -5.00 -14.11 17.93
CA HIS A 218 -5.36 -13.33 19.11
C HIS A 218 -6.18 -12.08 18.75
N ARG A 219 -5.79 -11.41 17.66
CA ARG A 219 -6.44 -10.17 17.22
C ARG A 219 -7.81 -10.45 16.60
N THR A 220 -7.95 -11.53 15.83
CA THR A 220 -9.23 -11.94 15.25
C THR A 220 -10.23 -12.35 16.34
N GLN A 221 -9.80 -13.15 17.32
CA GLN A 221 -10.66 -13.57 18.44
C GLN A 221 -11.13 -12.39 19.30
N ALA A 222 -10.25 -11.41 19.55
CA ALA A 222 -10.62 -10.21 20.29
C ALA A 222 -11.65 -9.35 19.54
N VAL A 223 -11.53 -9.21 18.21
CA VAL A 223 -12.52 -8.52 17.38
C VAL A 223 -13.85 -9.28 17.36
N GLU A 224 -13.83 -10.61 17.21
CA GLU A 224 -15.04 -11.43 17.25
C GLU A 224 -15.78 -11.29 18.60
N ALA A 225 -15.05 -11.36 19.71
CA ALA A 225 -15.63 -11.14 21.05
C ALA A 225 -16.21 -9.72 21.21
N ARG A 226 -15.55 -8.70 20.65
CA ARG A 226 -16.05 -7.32 20.65
C ARG A 226 -17.35 -7.19 19.85
N LEU A 227 -17.42 -7.81 18.68
CA LEU A 227 -18.62 -7.84 17.84
C LEU A 227 -19.79 -8.54 18.53
N GLU A 228 -19.54 -9.67 19.21
CA GLU A 228 -20.56 -10.37 20.01
C GLU A 228 -21.07 -9.54 21.18
N GLN A 229 -20.18 -8.76 21.83
CA GLN A 229 -20.57 -7.83 22.87
C GLN A 229 -21.48 -6.72 22.31
N LEU A 230 -21.04 -6.04 21.25
CA LEU A 230 -21.78 -4.95 20.62
C LEU A 230 -23.16 -5.40 20.11
N THR A 231 -23.24 -6.63 19.60
CA THR A 231 -24.51 -7.24 19.16
C THR A 231 -25.49 -7.40 20.32
N ARG A 232 -25.01 -7.86 21.49
CA ARG A 232 -25.83 -7.98 22.71
C ARG A 232 -26.29 -6.61 23.24
N GLU A 233 -25.48 -5.58 23.05
CA GLU A 233 -25.78 -4.21 23.45
C GLU A 233 -26.63 -3.45 22.43
N GLY A 234 -26.87 -4.01 21.23
CA GLY A 234 -27.58 -3.34 20.14
C GLY A 234 -26.85 -2.11 19.61
N ARG A 235 -25.52 -2.07 19.74
CA ARG A 235 -24.68 -0.91 19.41
C ARG A 235 -23.81 -1.21 18.19
N GLN A 236 -23.52 -0.17 17.41
CA GLN A 236 -22.50 -0.18 16.38
C GLN A 236 -21.40 0.82 16.73
N GLU A 237 -20.17 0.52 16.33
CA GLU A 237 -19.03 1.42 16.50
C GLU A 237 -18.76 2.19 15.20
N SER A 238 -18.41 3.46 15.36
CA SER A 238 -17.81 4.28 14.31
C SER A 238 -16.41 3.78 13.96
N ALA A 239 -15.90 4.23 12.81
CA ALA A 239 -14.52 3.93 12.40
C ALA A 239 -13.49 4.34 13.47
N GLN A 240 -13.70 5.47 14.14
CA GLN A 240 -12.80 5.93 15.20
C GLN A 240 -12.84 5.01 16.43
N GLU A 241 -14.01 4.60 16.90
CA GLU A 241 -14.13 3.69 18.06
C GLU A 241 -13.45 2.34 17.80
N ARG A 242 -13.54 1.82 16.57
CA ARG A 242 -12.83 0.58 16.17
C ARG A 242 -11.32 0.75 16.18
N VAL A 243 -10.82 1.91 15.72
CA VAL A 243 -9.39 2.25 15.77
C VAL A 243 -8.93 2.36 17.21
N ASP A 244 -9.66 3.08 18.06
CA ASP A 244 -9.30 3.27 19.47
C ASP A 244 -9.23 1.92 20.21
N PHE A 245 -10.21 1.04 19.98
CA PHE A 245 -10.22 -0.33 20.52
C PHE A 245 -8.98 -1.13 20.13
N VAL A 246 -8.63 -1.08 18.84
CA VAL A 246 -7.44 -1.76 18.29
C VAL A 246 -6.16 -1.20 18.89
N GLN A 247 -5.99 0.13 18.91
CA GLN A 247 -4.77 0.78 19.38
C GLN A 247 -4.56 0.51 20.88
N GLN A 248 -5.63 0.51 21.67
CA GLN A 248 -5.56 0.20 23.09
C GLN A 248 -5.17 -1.26 23.35
N LEU A 249 -5.65 -2.20 22.53
CA LEU A 249 -5.50 -3.64 22.79
C LEU A 249 -4.27 -4.28 22.13
N PHE A 250 -3.86 -3.77 20.96
CA PHE A 250 -2.85 -4.41 20.10
C PHE A 250 -1.57 -3.59 19.90
N GLY A 251 -1.44 -2.44 20.56
CA GLY A 251 -0.15 -1.75 20.66
C GLY A 251 0.87 -2.62 21.38
N HIS A 252 2.09 -2.72 20.84
CA HIS A 252 3.26 -3.18 21.57
C HIS A 252 3.56 -2.10 22.60
N VAL A 253 2.89 -2.18 23.76
CA VAL A 253 3.29 -1.42 24.94
C VAL A 253 4.77 -1.74 25.16
N PRO A 254 5.67 -0.74 25.19
CA PRO A 254 7.06 -1.02 25.54
C PRO A 254 7.05 -1.74 26.88
N SER A 255 7.68 -2.91 26.96
CA SER A 255 8.05 -3.47 28.24
C SER A 255 8.90 -2.41 28.95
N ALA A 256 8.32 -1.79 29.98
CA ALA A 256 8.99 -0.84 30.86
C ALA A 256 10.17 -1.50 31.58
#